data_AF-A0A381ZBS9-F1
#
_entry.id   AF-A0A381ZBS9-F1
#
_cell.length_a   1.000
_cell.length_b   1.000
_cell.length_c   1.000
_cell.angle_alpha   90.00
_cell.angle_beta   90.00
_cell.angle_gamma   90.00
#
_symmetry.space_group_name_H-M   'P 1'
#
loop_
_entity.id
_entity.type
_entity.pdbx_description
1 polymer ?
#
loop_
_entity_poly.entity_id
_entity_poly.type
_entity_poly.pdbx_seq_one_letter_code
_entity_poly.pdbx_strand_id
1 'polypeptide(L)'
;MRVPKEAQAIRYIKSIKQNLTKLEALVQEPQTTQPNPRPLDKRTEVLEQIYVLGVIEQIRLFRILDDRRIPHTWIGAQSRAGYLEMWSAAGGNIFYRTTERAVQELSLGRMLPHSEFSHMSNSAFGEDWNSNEDQAYDRL
;
A
#
# COMPACT_ATOMS: atom_id res chain seq x y z
N MET A 1 35.19 -25.51 33.66
CA MET A 1 35.73 -24.16 33.44
C MET A 1 34.56 -23.21 33.15
N ARG A 2 34.26 -22.26 34.05
CA ARG A 2 33.21 -21.25 33.85
C ARG A 2 33.79 -20.11 33.00
N VAL A 3 33.27 -19.91 31.81
CA VAL A 3 33.61 -18.73 31.00
C VAL A 3 33.13 -17.50 31.80
N PRO A 4 33.98 -16.50 32.07
CA PRO A 4 33.56 -15.31 32.80
C PRO A 4 32.41 -14.64 32.04
N LYS A 5 31.33 -14.26 32.74
CA LYS A 5 30.12 -13.66 32.16
C LYS A 5 30.45 -12.46 31.25
N GLU A 6 31.53 -11.75 31.56
CA GLU A 6 32.08 -10.64 30.77
C GLU A 6 32.57 -11.09 29.39
N ALA A 7 33.30 -12.21 29.30
CA ALA A 7 33.76 -12.76 28.02
C ALA A 7 32.59 -13.23 27.15
N GLN A 8 31.49 -13.66 27.76
CA GLN A 8 30.27 -14.03 27.07
C GLN A 8 29.49 -12.78 26.57
N ALA A 9 29.40 -11.74 27.40
CA ALA A 9 28.81 -10.46 27.02
C ALA A 9 29.55 -9.79 25.85
N ILE A 10 30.89 -9.80 25.86
CA ILE A 10 31.71 -9.27 24.77
C ILE A 10 31.45 -10.03 23.46
N ARG A 11 31.29 -11.36 23.51
CA ARG A 11 30.93 -12.16 22.34
C ARG A 11 29.55 -11.80 21.78
N TYR A 12 28.56 -11.60 22.64
CA TYR A 12 27.23 -11.18 22.20
C TYR A 12 27.23 -9.79 21.58
N ILE A 13 27.92 -8.82 22.19
CA ILE A 13 28.06 -7.47 21.64
C ILE A 13 28.69 -7.51 20.25
N LYS A 14 29.72 -8.35 20.07
CA LYS A 14 30.37 -8.53 18.76
C LYS A 14 29.40 -9.13 17.73
N SER A 15 28.61 -10.12 18.12
CA SER A 15 27.60 -10.74 17.24
C SER A 15 26.49 -9.76 16.86
N ILE A 16 26.04 -8.92 17.79
CA ILE A 16 25.01 -7.90 17.54
C ILE A 16 25.53 -6.88 16.53
N LYS A 17 26.76 -6.36 16.72
CA LYS A 17 27.38 -5.42 15.78
C LYS A 17 27.50 -6.02 14.37
N GLN A 18 27.94 -7.27 14.27
CA GLN A 18 28.04 -7.96 12.98
C GLN A 18 26.68 -8.16 12.30
N ASN A 19 25.63 -8.48 13.07
CA ASN A 19 24.29 -8.62 12.53
C ASN A 19 23.70 -7.26 12.12
N LEU A 20 23.97 -6.21 12.88
CA LEU A 20 23.58 -4.84 12.53
C LEU A 20 24.21 -4.43 11.20
N THR A 21 25.52 -4.65 11.03
CA THR A 21 26.22 -4.35 9.77
C THR A 21 25.68 -5.17 8.60
N LYS A 22 25.30 -6.43 8.82
CA LYS A 22 24.65 -7.25 7.79
C LYS A 22 23.26 -6.73 7.41
N LEU A 23 22.48 -6.28 8.39
CA LEU A 23 21.16 -5.69 8.16
C LEU A 23 21.27 -4.34 7.46
N GLU A 24 22.22 -3.50 7.86
CA GLU A 24 22.55 -2.24 7.19
C GLU A 24 22.97 -2.50 5.74
N ALA A 25 23.77 -3.53 5.49
CA ALA A 25 24.13 -3.94 4.13
C ALA A 25 22.92 -4.46 3.33
N LEU A 26 21.96 -5.15 3.95
CA LEU A 26 20.72 -5.58 3.28
C LEU A 26 19.75 -4.42 2.99
N VAL A 27 19.79 -3.36 3.81
CA VAL A 27 19.00 -2.13 3.60
C VAL A 27 19.68 -1.22 2.57
N GLN A 28 21.02 -1.20 2.55
CA GLN A 28 21.82 -0.42 1.59
C GLN A 28 22.10 -1.16 0.29
N GLU A 29 21.93 -2.49 0.22
CA GLU A 29 21.77 -3.21 -1.03
C GLU A 29 20.63 -2.49 -1.75
N PRO A 30 20.93 -1.74 -2.83
CA PRO A 30 19.86 -1.15 -3.60
C PRO A 30 18.99 -2.34 -3.98
N GLN A 31 17.71 -2.27 -3.64
CA GLN A 31 16.71 -3.10 -4.29
C GLN A 31 16.95 -2.90 -5.80
N THR A 32 17.77 -3.77 -6.42
CA THR A 32 18.11 -3.74 -7.84
C THR A 32 16.93 -4.16 -8.70
N THR A 33 15.77 -4.28 -8.06
CA THR A 33 14.48 -4.04 -8.70
C THR A 33 13.95 -2.72 -8.16
N GLN A 34 14.55 -1.59 -8.57
CA GLN A 34 13.70 -0.46 -8.90
C GLN A 34 12.69 -1.07 -9.88
N PRO A 35 11.38 -1.13 -9.57
CA PRO A 35 10.43 -1.36 -10.63
C PRO A 35 10.72 -0.20 -11.56
N ASN A 36 11.35 -0.52 -12.70
CA ASN A 36 11.46 0.40 -13.81
C ASN A 36 10.09 1.08 -13.87
N PRO A 37 9.98 2.41 -13.72
CA PRO A 37 8.72 3.10 -13.91
C PRO A 37 8.42 2.97 -15.39
N ARG A 38 8.02 1.75 -15.79
CA ARG A 38 7.37 1.50 -17.06
C ARG A 38 6.25 2.52 -17.05
N PRO A 39 6.15 3.40 -18.06
CA PRO A 39 5.02 4.29 -18.17
C PRO A 39 3.79 3.40 -18.03
N LEU A 40 3.07 3.58 -16.92
CA LEU A 40 2.00 2.67 -16.55
C LEU A 40 0.95 2.80 -17.66
N ASP A 41 0.48 1.67 -18.18
CA ASP A 41 -0.67 1.73 -19.09
C ASP A 41 -1.79 2.43 -18.32
N LYS A 42 -2.47 3.41 -18.93
CA LYS A 42 -3.59 4.16 -18.34
C LYS A 42 -4.62 3.24 -17.69
N ARG A 43 -4.73 2.00 -18.17
CA ARG A 43 -5.58 0.93 -17.64
C ARG A 43 -5.08 0.36 -16.32
N THR A 44 -3.79 0.12 -16.17
CA THR A 44 -3.20 -0.35 -14.91
C THR A 44 -3.29 0.74 -13.84
N GLU A 45 -3.19 2.02 -14.21
CA GLU A 45 -3.35 3.14 -13.28
C GLU A 45 -4.74 3.19 -12.66
N VAL A 46 -5.77 2.79 -13.42
CA VAL A 46 -7.14 2.69 -12.89
C VAL A 46 -7.22 1.61 -11.82
N LEU A 47 -6.58 0.45 -12.03
CA LEU A 47 -6.55 -0.61 -11.02
C LEU A 47 -5.76 -0.18 -9.77
N GLU A 48 -4.63 0.51 -9.94
CA GLU A 48 -3.86 1.08 -8.83
C GLU A 48 -4.71 2.08 -8.03
N GLN A 49 -5.43 2.96 -8.72
CA GLN A 49 -6.31 3.94 -8.08
C GLN A 49 -7.45 3.26 -7.30
N ILE A 50 -8.05 2.20 -7.84
CA ILE A 50 -9.09 1.43 -7.14
C ILE A 50 -8.50 0.73 -5.91
N TYR A 51 -7.28 0.18 -6.03
CA TYR A 51 -6.58 -0.45 -4.91
C TYR A 51 -6.33 0.55 -3.77
N VAL A 52 -5.80 1.75 -4.07
CA VAL A 52 -5.54 2.80 -3.08
C VAL A 52 -6.83 3.28 -2.40
N LEU A 53 -7.92 3.39 -3.15
CA LEU A 53 -9.23 3.75 -2.60
C LEU A 53 -9.87 2.62 -1.79
N GLY A 54 -9.40 1.38 -1.96
CA GLY A 54 -9.99 0.15 -1.41
C GLY A 54 -11.30 -0.25 -2.09
N VAL A 55 -12.21 0.70 -2.29
CA VAL A 55 -13.52 0.51 -2.93
C VAL A 55 -13.87 1.73 -3.77
N ILE A 56 -14.48 1.51 -4.93
CA ILE A 56 -15.03 2.59 -5.78
C ILE A 56 -16.47 2.31 -6.19
N GLU A 57 -17.31 3.35 -6.17
CA GLU A 57 -18.67 3.29 -6.70
C GLU A 57 -18.67 3.36 -8.24
N GLN A 58 -19.61 2.67 -8.89
CA GLN A 58 -19.73 2.60 -10.34
C GLN A 58 -19.74 3.97 -11.03
N ILE A 59 -20.52 4.93 -10.50
CA ILE A 59 -20.65 6.26 -11.10
C ILE A 59 -19.29 6.97 -11.13
N ARG A 60 -18.51 6.84 -10.05
CA ARG A 60 -17.17 7.42 -9.96
C ARG A 60 -16.18 6.70 -10.88
N LEU A 61 -16.26 5.37 -10.96
CA LEU A 61 -15.43 4.58 -11.86
C LEU A 61 -15.68 4.96 -13.33
N PHE A 62 -16.94 5.10 -13.75
CA PHE A 62 -17.30 5.49 -15.11
C PHE A 62 -16.69 6.83 -15.49
N ARG A 63 -16.76 7.82 -14.60
CA ARG A 63 -16.14 9.14 -14.81
C ARG A 63 -14.62 9.04 -15.03
N ILE A 64 -13.92 8.26 -14.20
CA ILE A 64 -12.46 8.05 -14.36
C ILE A 64 -12.15 7.40 -15.72
N LEU A 65 -12.95 6.45 -16.16
CA LEU A 65 -12.78 5.80 -17.46
C LEU A 65 -13.03 6.78 -18.61
N ASP A 66 -14.07 7.60 -18.52
CA ASP A 66 -14.41 8.61 -19.53
C ASP A 66 -13.29 9.67 -19.67
N ASP A 67 -12.81 10.20 -18.54
CA ASP A 67 -11.71 11.18 -18.49
C ASP A 67 -10.44 10.63 -19.15
N ARG A 68 -10.18 9.32 -18.98
CA ARG A 68 -9.02 8.61 -19.56
C ARG A 68 -9.28 8.06 -20.96
N ARG A 69 -10.49 8.25 -21.52
CA ARG A 69 -10.96 7.69 -22.81
C ARG A 69 -10.85 6.15 -22.87
N ILE A 70 -11.18 5.48 -21.77
CA ILE A 70 -11.20 4.01 -21.66
C ILE A 70 -12.65 3.53 -21.81
N PRO A 71 -12.96 2.60 -22.73
CA PRO A 71 -14.32 2.07 -22.88
C PRO A 71 -14.80 1.37 -21.61
N HIS A 72 -16.07 1.52 -21.23
CA HIS A 72 -16.64 0.88 -20.04
C HIS A 72 -16.64 -0.66 -20.12
N THR A 73 -16.56 -1.23 -21.34
CA THR A 73 -16.35 -2.67 -21.56
C THR A 73 -15.06 -3.19 -20.91
N TRP A 74 -14.11 -2.29 -20.60
CA TRP A 74 -12.90 -2.61 -19.86
C TRP A 74 -13.20 -3.19 -18.48
N ILE A 75 -14.24 -2.71 -17.79
CA ILE A 75 -14.64 -3.23 -16.47
C ILE A 75 -14.99 -4.71 -16.58
N GLY A 76 -15.83 -5.06 -17.55
CA GLY A 76 -16.20 -6.46 -17.82
C GLY A 76 -15.00 -7.34 -18.25
N ALA A 77 -13.98 -6.76 -18.89
CA ALA A 77 -12.74 -7.46 -19.18
C ALA A 77 -11.92 -7.73 -17.90
N GLN A 78 -11.81 -6.76 -16.99
CA GLN A 78 -11.09 -6.93 -15.73
C GLN A 78 -11.79 -7.88 -14.77
N SER A 79 -13.13 -7.84 -14.69
CA SER A 79 -13.90 -8.80 -13.90
C SER A 79 -13.72 -10.23 -14.43
N ARG A 80 -13.73 -10.43 -15.77
CA ARG A 80 -13.45 -11.74 -16.37
C ARG A 80 -12.00 -12.22 -16.16
N ALA A 81 -11.05 -11.29 -16.14
CA ALA A 81 -9.65 -11.59 -15.81
C ALA A 81 -9.45 -11.88 -14.30
N GLY A 82 -10.49 -11.67 -13.47
CA GLY A 82 -10.40 -11.86 -12.03
C GLY A 82 -9.63 -10.76 -11.32
N TYR A 83 -9.52 -9.56 -11.91
CA TYR A 83 -8.84 -8.41 -11.32
C TYR A 83 -9.77 -7.43 -10.60
N LEU A 84 -11.06 -7.43 -10.96
CA LEU A 84 -12.09 -6.65 -10.28
C LEU A 84 -13.20 -7.54 -9.74
N GLU A 85 -13.54 -7.34 -8.48
CA GLU A 85 -14.74 -7.86 -7.87
C GLU A 85 -15.81 -6.77 -7.81
N MET A 86 -17.07 -7.16 -7.98
CA MET A 86 -18.23 -6.28 -7.98
C MET A 86 -19.27 -6.78 -6.99
N TRP A 87 -19.90 -5.88 -6.25
CA TRP A 87 -21.09 -6.18 -5.46
C TRP A 87 -22.11 -5.04 -5.53
N SER A 88 -23.38 -5.38 -5.33
CA SER A 88 -24.47 -4.42 -5.17
C SER A 88 -24.78 -4.25 -3.69
N ALA A 89 -24.89 -3.00 -3.24
CA ALA A 89 -25.46 -2.68 -1.94
C ALA A 89 -27.00 -2.74 -1.98
N ALA A 90 -27.62 -2.80 -0.80
CA ALA A 90 -29.08 -2.82 -0.66
C ALA A 90 -29.79 -1.60 -1.26
N GLY A 91 -29.07 -0.47 -1.41
CA GLY A 91 -29.57 0.74 -2.05
C GLY A 91 -29.48 0.74 -3.59
N GLY A 92 -29.07 -0.36 -4.22
CA GLY A 92 -28.89 -0.45 -5.68
C GLY A 92 -27.55 0.12 -6.19
N ASN A 93 -26.74 0.71 -5.31
CA ASN A 93 -25.41 1.18 -5.66
C ASN A 93 -24.47 0.01 -5.91
N ILE A 94 -23.68 0.10 -6.98
CA ILE A 94 -22.72 -0.92 -7.37
C ILE A 94 -21.31 -0.45 -7.03
N PHE A 95 -20.54 -1.33 -6.40
CA PHE A 95 -19.18 -1.08 -5.96
C PHE A 95 -18.21 -2.07 -6.59
N TYR A 96 -16.99 -1.60 -6.78
CA TYR A 96 -15.88 -2.37 -7.32
C TYR A 96 -14.67 -2.29 -6.39
N ARG A 97 -13.92 -3.38 -6.31
CA ARG A 97 -12.61 -3.42 -5.66
C ARG A 97 -11.65 -4.28 -6.45
N THR A 98 -10.35 -4.03 -6.30
CA THR A 98 -9.32 -4.91 -6.82
C THR A 98 -9.26 -6.21 -6.04
N THR A 99 -9.05 -7.33 -6.73
CA THR A 99 -8.85 -8.63 -6.08
C THR A 99 -7.41 -8.77 -5.59
N GLU A 100 -7.17 -9.69 -4.67
CA GLU A 100 -5.81 -10.06 -4.24
C GLU A 100 -4.94 -10.52 -5.42
N ARG A 101 -5.56 -11.22 -6.39
CA ARG A 101 -4.90 -11.62 -7.63
C ARG A 101 -4.34 -10.42 -8.39
N ALA A 102 -5.13 -9.35 -8.55
CA ALA A 102 -4.67 -8.13 -9.21
C ALA A 102 -3.46 -7.52 -8.47
N VAL A 103 -3.51 -7.49 -7.14
CA VAL A 103 -2.43 -6.97 -6.31
C VAL A 103 -1.14 -7.77 -6.50
N GLN A 104 -1.23 -9.09 -6.52
CA GLN A 104 -0.06 -9.96 -6.68
C GLN A 104 0.50 -9.93 -8.11
N GLU A 105 -0.34 -10.08 -9.14
CA GLU A 105 0.10 -10.19 -10.53
C GLU A 105 0.54 -8.85 -11.12
N LEU A 106 -0.13 -7.75 -10.75
CA LEU A 106 0.18 -6.41 -11.24
C LEU A 106 1.07 -5.61 -10.28
N SER A 107 1.43 -6.19 -9.13
CA SER A 107 2.21 -5.54 -8.08
C SER A 107 1.57 -4.22 -7.61
N LEU A 108 0.23 -4.19 -7.50
CA LEU A 108 -0.49 -2.99 -7.06
C LEU A 108 -0.07 -2.61 -5.63
N GLY A 109 -0.03 -1.32 -5.34
CA GLY A 109 0.37 -0.80 -4.03
C GLY A 109 1.88 -0.74 -3.79
N ARG A 110 2.69 -1.39 -4.63
CA ARG A 110 4.16 -1.24 -4.61
C ARG A 110 4.64 -0.07 -5.47
N MET A 111 3.74 0.54 -6.23
CA MET A 111 4.08 1.48 -7.32
C MET A 111 3.73 2.93 -7.01
N LEU A 112 3.49 3.30 -5.76
CA LEU A 112 3.27 4.71 -5.43
C LEU A 112 4.62 5.46 -5.41
N PRO A 113 4.88 6.35 -6.38
CA PRO A 113 5.97 7.29 -6.22
C PRO A 113 5.64 8.17 -5.00
N HIS A 114 6.58 8.28 -4.06
CA HIS A 114 6.44 9.09 -2.84
C HIS A 114 6.01 10.55 -3.11
N SER A 115 6.14 11.02 -4.35
CA SER A 115 5.69 12.34 -4.80
C SER A 115 4.18 12.56 -4.70
N GLU A 116 3.33 11.53 -4.87
CA GLU A 116 1.88 11.70 -4.77
C GLU A 116 1.37 11.68 -3.32
N PHE A 117 2.10 11.02 -2.40
CA PHE A 117 1.79 11.02 -0.97
C PHE A 117 2.13 12.32 -0.25
N SER A 118 3.09 13.10 -0.80
CA SER A 118 3.52 14.37 -0.20
C SER A 118 2.40 15.43 -0.15
N HIS A 119 1.38 15.28 -1.00
CA HIS A 119 0.20 16.16 -0.99
C HIS A 119 -0.90 15.70 -0.03
N MET A 120 -0.88 14.45 0.45
CA MET A 120 -1.88 13.91 1.37
C MET A 120 -1.40 13.84 2.84
N SER A 121 -0.09 13.85 3.08
CA SER A 121 0.47 13.55 4.41
C SER A 121 0.52 14.74 5.38
N ASN A 122 0.30 15.99 4.95
CA ASN A 122 0.64 17.14 5.77
C ASN A 122 -0.50 17.82 6.56
N SER A 123 -1.74 17.34 6.50
CA SER A 123 -2.84 18.05 7.20
C SER A 123 -3.90 17.19 7.91
N ALA A 124 -3.89 15.86 7.83
CA ALA A 124 -5.00 15.06 8.36
C ALA A 124 -4.60 13.91 9.30
N PHE A 125 -3.32 13.57 9.41
CA PHE A 125 -2.90 12.36 10.12
C PHE A 125 -2.58 12.58 11.62
N GLY A 126 -2.63 13.82 12.10
CA GLY A 126 -2.19 14.16 13.47
C GLY A 126 -3.19 14.92 14.35
N GLU A 127 -4.26 15.49 13.79
CA GLU A 127 -5.15 16.37 14.58
C GLU A 127 -6.27 15.62 15.31
N ASP A 128 -6.66 14.42 14.87
CA ASP A 128 -7.80 13.69 15.44
C ASP A 128 -7.43 12.86 16.69
N TRP A 129 -6.14 12.53 16.86
CA TRP A 129 -5.64 11.73 18.00
C TRP A 129 -5.55 12.51 19.32
N ASN A 130 -5.67 13.84 19.28
CA ASN A 130 -5.62 14.72 20.45
C ASN A 130 -6.99 15.39 20.71
N SER A 131 -8.08 14.76 20.27
CA SER A 131 -9.41 15.27 20.57
C SER A 131 -9.65 15.31 22.08
N ASN A 132 -10.30 16.36 22.57
CA ASN A 132 -10.66 16.48 24.00
C ASN A 132 -11.64 15.37 24.46
N GLU A 133 -12.26 14.63 23.53
CA GLU A 133 -13.13 13.49 23.83
C GLU A 133 -12.35 12.27 24.34
N ASP A 134 -11.12 12.05 23.87
CA ASP A 134 -10.29 10.91 24.30
C ASP A 134 -9.69 11.11 25.72
N GLN A 135 -9.58 12.35 26.21
CA GLN A 135 -9.11 12.64 27.57
C GLN A 135 -10.07 12.16 28.68
N ALA A 136 -11.31 11.81 28.34
CA ALA A 136 -12.28 11.30 29.30
C ALA A 136 -11.94 9.88 29.81
N TYR A 137 -11.19 9.10 29.03
CA TYR A 137 -10.84 7.72 29.36
C TYR A 137 -9.52 7.56 30.13
N ASP A 138 -8.66 8.58 30.15
CA ASP A 138 -7.41 8.59 30.93
C ASP A 138 -7.61 8.85 32.43
N ARG A 139 -8.84 9.17 32.86
CA ARG A 139 -9.17 9.52 34.25
C ARG A 139 -10.08 8.50 34.97
N LEU A 140 -10.31 7.33 34.38
CA LEU A 140 -10.98 6.19 35.03
C LEU A 140 -9.95 5.19 35.55
#